data_AF-A0A1H8YY61-F1
#
_entry.id   AF-A0A1H8YY61-F1
#
_cell.length_a   1.000
_cell.length_b   1.000
_cell.length_c   1.000
_cell.angle_alpha   90.00
_cell.angle_beta   90.00
_cell.angle_gamma   90.00
#
_symmetry.space_group_name_H-M   'P 1'
#
loop_
_entity.id
_entity.type
_entity.pdbx_description
1 polymer ?
#
loop_
_entity_poly.entity_id
_entity_poly.type
_entity_poly.pdbx_seq_one_letter_code
_entity_poly.pdbx_strand_id
1 'polypeptide(L)'
;MGWLNLDAWSEMYVGLHWMVTHELPERHYETAPRHGPLSKLVLLGSHHLIEVMLFKCIRRILDNSAGAHPDLDHRYDRVQFLDAFSKWPERLVGSPFDDESEPFKSVLTLSRRRNATIHKESALTTLDMARAALYTAVYASEAIERHLLGSKNFKYERVLKKYPLPSGQWFSEVKLIDAKRGI
;
A
#
# COMPACT_ATOMS: atom_id res chain seq x y z
N MET A 1 -18.82 -19.44 -7.45
CA MET A 1 -18.32 -19.76 -6.10
C MET A 1 -16.79 -19.63 -6.06
N GLY A 2 -16.24 -18.42 -6.08
CA GLY A 2 -14.78 -18.18 -6.07
C GLY A 2 -14.30 -17.20 -5.01
N TRP A 3 -15.21 -16.68 -4.18
CA TRP A 3 -14.94 -15.66 -3.15
C TRP A 3 -14.52 -16.26 -1.80
N LEU A 4 -14.81 -17.55 -1.56
CA LEU A 4 -14.61 -18.22 -0.26
C LEU A 4 -13.14 -18.42 0.17
N ASN A 5 -12.16 -18.10 -0.67
CA ASN A 5 -10.73 -18.29 -0.38
C ASN A 5 -9.91 -16.99 -0.49
N LEU A 6 -10.56 -15.83 -0.61
CA LEU A 6 -9.86 -14.55 -0.60
C LEU A 6 -9.64 -14.10 0.85
N ASP A 7 -8.43 -13.64 1.14
CA ASP A 7 -8.16 -12.93 2.38
C ASP A 7 -8.25 -11.41 2.17
N ALA A 8 -8.23 -10.66 3.28
CA ALA A 8 -8.45 -9.21 3.28
C ALA A 8 -7.57 -8.43 2.27
N TRP A 9 -6.34 -8.89 2.02
CA TRP A 9 -5.47 -8.24 1.03
C TRP A 9 -6.03 -8.46 -0.38
N SER A 10 -6.36 -9.69 -0.73
CA SER A 10 -6.85 -10.03 -2.06
C SER A 10 -8.22 -9.43 -2.37
N GLU A 11 -9.16 -9.42 -1.41
CA GLU A 11 -10.49 -8.82 -1.59
C GLU A 11 -10.39 -7.32 -1.86
N MET A 12 -9.59 -6.62 -1.04
CA MET A 12 -9.37 -5.19 -1.18
C MET A 12 -8.68 -4.88 -2.49
N TYR A 13 -7.65 -5.65 -2.87
CA TYR A 13 -6.98 -5.49 -4.15
C TYR A 13 -7.95 -5.61 -5.33
N VAL A 14 -8.83 -6.63 -5.36
CA VAL A 14 -9.82 -6.78 -6.44
C VAL A 14 -10.77 -5.58 -6.49
N GLY A 15 -11.24 -5.09 -5.34
CA GLY A 15 -12.11 -3.91 -5.28
C GLY A 15 -11.42 -2.65 -5.82
N LEU A 16 -10.18 -2.38 -5.38
CA LEU A 16 -9.40 -1.23 -5.84
C LEU A 16 -9.04 -1.33 -7.31
N HIS A 17 -8.67 -2.53 -7.78
CA HIS A 17 -8.41 -2.82 -9.18
C HIS A 17 -9.62 -2.51 -10.04
N TRP A 18 -10.81 -2.98 -9.64
CA TRP A 18 -12.04 -2.69 -10.37
C TRP A 18 -12.32 -1.18 -10.44
N MET A 19 -12.18 -0.45 -9.33
CA MET A 19 -12.33 1.00 -9.33
C MET A 19 -11.37 1.68 -10.31
N VAL A 20 -10.10 1.31 -10.28
CA VAL A 20 -9.07 1.89 -11.14
C VAL A 20 -9.31 1.57 -12.61
N THR A 21 -9.78 0.36 -12.94
CA THR A 21 -9.86 -0.11 -14.32
C THR A 21 -11.22 0.11 -14.98
N HIS A 22 -12.29 0.24 -14.21
CA HIS A 22 -13.66 0.33 -14.74
C HIS A 22 -14.41 1.61 -14.34
N GLU A 23 -14.09 2.21 -13.19
CA GLU A 23 -14.86 3.35 -12.68
C GLU A 23 -14.10 4.69 -12.83
N LEU A 24 -12.80 4.71 -12.55
CA LEU A 24 -11.99 5.92 -12.73
C LEU A 24 -11.67 6.11 -14.21
N PRO A 25 -11.93 7.31 -14.78
CA PRO A 25 -11.62 7.58 -16.18
C PRO A 25 -10.11 7.61 -16.39
N GLU A 26 -9.69 7.46 -17.64
CA GLU A 26 -8.28 7.56 -17.99
C GLU A 26 -7.80 9.01 -17.99
N ARG A 27 -8.67 9.95 -18.42
CA ARG A 27 -8.28 11.33 -18.67
C ARG A 27 -9.01 12.29 -17.73
N HIS A 28 -8.29 13.33 -17.30
CA HIS A 28 -8.81 14.31 -16.35
C HIS A 28 -10.06 15.07 -16.82
N TYR A 29 -10.21 15.33 -18.12
CA TYR A 29 -11.39 16.04 -18.63
C TYR A 29 -12.67 15.18 -18.61
N GLU A 30 -12.54 13.86 -18.42
CA GLU A 30 -13.66 12.91 -18.31
C GLU A 30 -14.14 12.77 -16.86
N THR A 31 -13.60 13.60 -15.95
CA THR A 31 -13.89 13.49 -14.52
C THR A 31 -15.30 14.00 -14.17
N ALA A 32 -16.05 13.13 -13.50
CA ALA A 32 -17.30 13.48 -12.82
C ALA A 32 -17.03 13.71 -11.32
N PRO A 33 -17.91 14.43 -10.59
CA PRO A 33 -17.74 14.72 -9.16
C PRO A 33 -17.48 13.47 -8.30
N ARG A 34 -18.08 12.32 -8.65
CA ARG A 34 -17.90 11.06 -7.93
C ARG A 34 -16.48 10.48 -8.01
N HIS A 35 -15.71 10.83 -9.04
CA HIS A 35 -14.36 10.29 -9.22
C HIS A 35 -13.36 10.83 -8.19
N GLY A 36 -13.60 12.02 -7.61
CA GLY A 36 -12.75 12.56 -6.55
C GLY A 36 -12.74 11.67 -5.29
N PRO A 37 -13.91 11.43 -4.67
CA PRO A 37 -14.03 10.50 -3.53
C PRO A 37 -13.52 9.09 -3.84
N LEU A 38 -13.79 8.56 -5.04
CA LEU A 38 -13.30 7.23 -5.43
C LEU A 38 -11.78 7.18 -5.58
N SER A 39 -11.15 8.22 -6.16
CA SER A 39 -9.69 8.34 -6.22
C SER A 39 -9.08 8.36 -4.82
N LYS A 40 -9.70 9.09 -3.89
CA LYS A 40 -9.31 9.12 -2.47
C LYS A 40 -9.45 7.74 -1.82
N LEU A 41 -10.54 7.02 -2.08
CA LEU A 41 -10.75 5.66 -1.59
C LEU A 41 -9.65 4.71 -2.11
N VAL A 42 -9.29 4.81 -3.38
CA VAL A 42 -8.20 4.02 -3.97
C VAL A 42 -6.86 4.34 -3.30
N LEU A 43 -6.53 5.62 -3.09
CA LEU A 43 -5.29 6.02 -2.42
C LEU A 43 -5.21 5.45 -0.99
N LEU A 44 -6.29 5.60 -0.21
CA LEU A 44 -6.35 5.11 1.16
C LEU A 44 -6.30 3.59 1.24
N GLY A 45 -7.08 2.90 0.41
CA GLY A 45 -7.10 1.44 0.32
C GLY A 45 -5.75 0.88 -0.13
N SER A 46 -5.06 1.55 -1.07
CA SER A 46 -3.75 1.12 -1.54
C SER A 46 -2.70 1.20 -0.43
N HIS A 47 -2.72 2.26 0.39
CA HIS A 47 -1.87 2.31 1.58
C HIS A 47 -2.23 1.18 2.57
N HIS A 48 -3.52 0.90 2.74
CA HIS A 48 -3.96 -0.15 3.65
C HIS A 48 -3.56 -1.57 3.17
N LEU A 49 -3.49 -1.83 1.86
CA LEU A 49 -2.91 -3.08 1.32
C LEU A 49 -1.47 -3.30 1.80
N ILE A 50 -0.66 -2.22 1.81
CA ILE A 50 0.73 -2.26 2.26
C ILE A 50 0.78 -2.55 3.75
N GLU A 51 -0.05 -1.88 4.55
CA GLU A 51 -0.18 -2.13 6.00
C GLU A 51 -0.52 -3.60 6.28
N VAL A 52 -1.57 -4.11 5.63
CA VAL A 52 -2.02 -5.51 5.79
C VAL A 52 -0.88 -6.47 5.45
N MET A 53 -0.12 -6.21 4.37
CA MET A 53 1.01 -7.06 4.02
C MET A 53 2.12 -7.01 5.09
N LEU A 54 2.54 -5.81 5.47
CA LEU A 54 3.60 -5.59 6.47
C LEU A 54 3.27 -6.32 7.77
N PHE A 55 2.10 -6.06 8.33
CA PHE A 55 1.71 -6.61 9.61
C PHE A 55 1.47 -8.12 9.54
N LYS A 56 1.01 -8.65 8.40
CA LYS A 56 0.90 -10.10 8.20
C LYS A 56 2.26 -10.79 8.15
N CYS A 57 3.24 -10.20 7.46
CA CYS A 57 4.60 -10.73 7.44
C CYS A 57 5.25 -10.69 8.83
N ILE A 58 5.12 -9.56 9.54
CA ILE A 58 5.61 -9.39 10.90
C ILE A 58 4.98 -10.43 11.84
N ARG A 59 3.65 -10.57 11.86
CA ARG A 59 2.97 -11.56 12.72
C ARG A 59 3.47 -12.97 12.44
N ARG A 60 3.63 -13.34 11.17
CA ARG A 60 4.16 -14.65 10.80
C ARG A 60 5.59 -14.88 11.32
N ILE A 61 6.45 -13.87 11.32
CA ILE A 61 7.78 -13.99 11.91
C ILE A 61 7.67 -14.21 13.41
N LEU A 62 6.91 -13.35 14.12
CA LEU A 62 6.74 -13.43 15.57
C LEU A 62 6.15 -14.77 16.02
N ASP A 63 5.18 -15.31 15.28
CA ASP A 63 4.57 -16.61 15.57
C ASP A 63 5.57 -17.77 15.35
N ASN A 64 6.42 -17.68 14.32
CA ASN A 64 7.43 -18.70 14.01
C ASN A 64 8.67 -18.62 14.91
N SER A 65 8.97 -17.45 15.47
CA SER A 65 10.08 -17.20 16.40
C SER A 65 9.57 -16.82 17.78
N ALA A 66 8.56 -17.54 18.26
CA ALA A 66 7.91 -17.28 19.55
C ALA A 66 8.95 -17.11 20.68
N GLY A 67 8.92 -15.94 21.34
CA GLY A 67 9.84 -15.58 22.43
C GLY A 67 11.16 -14.94 21.99
N ALA A 68 11.50 -14.87 20.70
CA ALA A 68 12.73 -14.22 20.23
C ALA A 68 12.64 -12.69 20.26
N HIS A 69 11.43 -12.13 20.08
CA HIS A 69 11.18 -10.68 20.04
C HIS A 69 10.00 -10.27 20.94
N PRO A 70 10.07 -10.52 22.27
CA PRO A 70 8.93 -10.32 23.17
C PRO A 70 8.45 -8.86 23.21
N ASP A 71 9.36 -7.89 23.07
CA ASP A 71 9.01 -6.47 23.08
C ASP A 71 8.28 -6.01 21.79
N LEU A 72 8.49 -6.70 20.67
CA LEU A 72 7.77 -6.44 19.42
C LEU A 72 6.38 -7.06 19.48
N ASP A 73 6.27 -8.29 19.97
CA ASP A 73 4.99 -9.00 20.10
C ASP A 73 4.03 -8.26 21.03
N HIS A 74 4.50 -7.78 22.19
CA HIS A 74 3.69 -6.97 23.10
C HIS A 74 3.19 -5.64 22.51
N ARG A 75 3.88 -5.09 21.52
CA ARG A 75 3.53 -3.81 20.87
C ARG A 75 2.79 -3.98 19.56
N TYR A 76 2.64 -5.21 19.07
CA TYR A 76 2.11 -5.52 17.75
C TYR A 76 0.77 -4.83 17.46
N ASP A 77 -0.20 -4.92 18.37
CA ASP A 77 -1.54 -4.35 18.14
C ASP A 77 -1.62 -2.81 18.26
N ARG A 78 -0.54 -2.16 18.68
CA ARG A 78 -0.52 -0.71 19.00
C ARG A 78 0.49 0.09 18.19
N VAL A 79 1.41 -0.57 17.51
CA VAL A 79 2.47 0.11 16.77
C VAL A 79 1.90 0.84 15.57
N GLN A 80 2.38 2.06 15.33
CA GLN A 80 2.01 2.81 14.14
C GLN A 80 2.73 2.27 12.91
N PHE A 81 2.10 2.36 11.74
CA PHE A 81 2.67 1.88 10.48
C PHE A 81 4.09 2.38 10.24
N LEU A 82 4.34 3.70 10.34
CA LEU A 82 5.67 4.27 10.05
C LEU A 82 6.74 3.76 11.02
N ASP A 83 6.41 3.63 12.30
CA ASP A 83 7.33 3.07 13.29
C ASP A 83 7.66 1.60 13.00
N ALA A 84 6.65 0.80 12.66
CA ALA A 84 6.85 -0.59 12.29
C ALA A 84 7.69 -0.70 11.01
N PHE A 85 7.31 0.04 9.95
CA PHE A 85 7.95 -0.02 8.65
C PHE A 85 9.42 0.39 8.70
N SER A 86 9.76 1.46 9.44
CA SER A 86 11.14 1.97 9.48
C SER A 86 12.05 1.21 10.45
N LYS A 87 11.52 0.63 11.55
CA LYS A 87 12.36 0.10 12.63
C LYS A 87 12.32 -1.42 12.75
N TRP A 88 11.23 -2.07 12.38
CA TRP A 88 11.05 -3.50 12.67
C TRP A 88 11.78 -4.41 11.68
N PRO A 89 11.94 -4.10 10.38
CA PRO A 89 12.68 -4.97 9.47
C PRO A 89 14.11 -5.26 9.95
N GLU A 90 14.86 -4.22 10.35
CA GLU A 90 16.22 -4.40 10.89
C GLU A 90 16.24 -5.31 12.12
N ARG A 91 15.26 -5.16 13.00
CA ARG A 91 15.15 -5.97 14.23
C ARG A 91 14.72 -7.41 13.99
N LEU A 92 13.94 -7.66 12.94
CA LEU A 92 13.36 -8.97 12.65
C LEU A 92 14.25 -9.81 11.73
N VAL A 93 14.89 -9.19 10.72
CA VAL A 93 15.68 -9.90 9.70
C VAL A 93 17.10 -9.36 9.56
N GLY A 94 17.54 -8.49 10.46
CA GLY A 94 18.92 -7.98 10.51
C GLY A 94 19.25 -6.92 9.44
N SER A 95 18.27 -6.49 8.64
CA SER A 95 18.46 -5.45 7.62
C SER A 95 17.21 -4.56 7.48
N PRO A 96 17.37 -3.23 7.42
CA PRO A 96 16.26 -2.32 7.18
C PRO A 96 15.74 -2.45 5.74
N PHE A 97 14.57 -1.87 5.49
CA PHE A 97 14.19 -1.55 4.11
C PHE A 97 15.08 -0.42 3.59
N ASP A 98 15.44 -0.47 2.30
CA ASP A 98 16.11 0.64 1.62
C ASP A 98 15.05 1.68 1.22
N ASP A 99 14.94 2.75 1.99
CA ASP A 99 13.92 3.79 1.83
C ASP A 99 14.24 4.82 0.73
N GLU A 100 15.43 4.74 0.13
CA GLU A 100 15.85 5.59 -0.99
C GLU A 100 15.56 4.94 -2.35
N SER A 101 15.24 3.66 -2.38
CA SER A 101 14.88 2.92 -3.59
C SER A 101 13.42 2.50 -3.65
N GLU A 102 12.95 2.23 -4.87
CA GLU A 102 11.60 1.71 -5.09
C GLU A 102 11.53 0.22 -4.75
N PRO A 103 10.42 -0.24 -4.13
CA PRO A 103 9.16 0.49 -3.95
C PRO A 103 9.03 1.26 -2.63
N PHE A 104 9.99 1.14 -1.70
CA PHE A 104 9.85 1.62 -0.32
C PHE A 104 9.86 3.14 -0.21
N LYS A 105 10.60 3.84 -1.07
CA LYS A 105 10.50 5.29 -1.23
C LYS A 105 9.07 5.76 -1.53
N SER A 106 8.38 5.08 -2.45
CA SER A 106 6.97 5.35 -2.75
C SER A 106 6.04 5.00 -1.60
N VAL A 107 6.32 3.95 -0.83
CA VAL A 107 5.53 3.60 0.37
C VAL A 107 5.55 4.75 1.37
N LEU A 108 6.72 5.31 1.68
CA LEU A 108 6.84 6.43 2.62
C LEU A 108 6.13 7.68 2.10
N THR A 109 6.25 7.96 0.80
CA THR A 109 5.56 9.08 0.16
C THR A 109 4.04 8.92 0.21
N LEU A 110 3.55 7.71 -0.08
CA LEU A 110 2.14 7.36 0.01
C LEU A 110 1.62 7.45 1.45
N SER A 111 2.40 7.01 2.43
CA SER A 111 2.04 7.12 3.86
C SER A 111 1.86 8.57 4.31
N ARG A 112 2.80 9.44 3.94
CA ARG A 112 2.70 10.89 4.19
C ARG A 112 1.46 11.47 3.51
N ARG A 113 1.18 11.09 2.26
CA ARG A 113 0.00 11.59 1.54
C ARG A 113 -1.31 11.08 2.12
N ARG A 114 -1.38 9.81 2.52
CA ARG A 114 -2.53 9.21 3.21
C ARG A 114 -2.84 9.97 4.50
N ASN A 115 -1.83 10.28 5.32
CA ASN A 115 -2.02 11.07 6.52
C ASN A 115 -2.50 12.49 6.22
N ALA A 116 -1.94 13.15 5.20
CA ALA A 116 -2.46 14.44 4.75
C ALA A 116 -3.92 14.36 4.26
N THR A 117 -4.28 13.29 3.57
CA THR A 117 -5.62 13.05 3.01
C THR A 117 -6.68 12.78 4.08
N ILE A 118 -6.29 12.21 5.21
CA ILE A 118 -7.17 11.99 6.38
C ILE A 118 -7.29 13.25 7.23
N HIS A 119 -6.18 13.94 7.50
CA HIS A 119 -6.12 15.02 8.51
C HIS A 119 -6.18 16.44 7.95
N LYS A 120 -6.01 16.64 6.64
CA LYS A 120 -6.11 17.95 6.00
C LYS A 120 -7.23 17.92 4.98
N GLU A 121 -8.24 18.77 5.17
CA GLU A 121 -9.43 18.88 4.32
C GLU A 121 -9.10 19.18 2.84
N SER A 122 -7.88 19.66 2.56
CA SER A 122 -7.47 20.18 1.25
C SER A 122 -6.57 19.25 0.42
N ALA A 123 -6.23 18.05 0.88
CA ALA A 123 -5.38 17.14 0.11
C ALA A 123 -6.19 16.43 -0.99
N LEU A 124 -6.30 17.09 -2.14
CA LEU A 124 -7.00 16.54 -3.33
C LEU A 124 -6.25 15.33 -3.88
N THR A 125 -6.96 14.25 -4.16
CA THR A 125 -6.38 13.07 -4.82
C THR A 125 -6.69 13.12 -6.30
N THR A 126 -5.66 13.05 -7.15
CA THR A 126 -5.83 12.98 -8.61
C THR A 126 -6.00 11.53 -9.08
N LEU A 127 -6.47 11.36 -10.32
CA LEU A 127 -6.55 10.03 -10.96
C LEU A 127 -5.17 9.37 -11.02
N ASP A 128 -4.13 10.11 -11.39
CA ASP A 128 -2.76 9.62 -11.46
C ASP A 128 -2.25 9.14 -10.10
N MET A 129 -2.57 9.88 -9.03
CA MET A 129 -2.24 9.47 -7.67
C MET A 129 -2.93 8.17 -7.28
N ALA A 130 -4.21 8.00 -7.62
CA ALA A 130 -4.93 6.75 -7.34
C ALA A 130 -4.31 5.55 -8.07
N ARG A 131 -4.00 5.70 -9.37
CA ARG A 131 -3.36 4.65 -10.18
C ARG A 131 -1.97 4.28 -9.66
N ALA A 132 -1.13 5.28 -9.42
CA ALA A 132 0.22 5.08 -8.90
C ALA A 132 0.22 4.50 -7.48
N ALA A 133 -0.76 4.84 -6.64
CA ALA A 133 -0.89 4.29 -5.30
C ALA A 133 -1.17 2.78 -5.36
N LEU A 134 -2.10 2.34 -6.21
CA LEU A 134 -2.42 0.93 -6.35
C LEU A 134 -1.25 0.14 -6.97
N TYR A 135 -0.60 0.70 -7.99
CA TYR A 135 0.62 0.14 -8.57
C TYR A 135 1.69 -0.06 -7.48
N THR A 136 2.04 1.02 -6.77
CA THR A 136 3.00 0.98 -5.66
C THR A 136 2.61 -0.06 -4.61
N ALA A 137 1.34 -0.12 -4.22
CA ALA A 137 0.88 -1.03 -3.17
C ALA A 137 1.13 -2.51 -3.50
N VAL A 138 0.95 -2.92 -4.76
CA VAL A 138 1.20 -4.30 -5.18
C VAL A 138 2.68 -4.62 -5.15
N TYR A 139 3.52 -3.81 -5.79
CA TYR A 139 4.96 -4.07 -5.84
C TYR A 139 5.63 -3.91 -4.47
N ALA A 140 5.17 -2.97 -3.64
CA ALA A 140 5.59 -2.85 -2.26
C ALA A 140 5.20 -4.08 -1.44
N SER A 141 3.99 -4.59 -1.61
CA SER A 141 3.55 -5.81 -0.90
C SER A 141 4.43 -7.01 -1.27
N GLU A 142 4.80 -7.15 -2.54
CA GLU A 142 5.74 -8.18 -2.99
C GLU A 142 7.14 -7.99 -2.39
N ALA A 143 7.68 -6.77 -2.43
CA ALA A 143 9.00 -6.48 -1.87
C ALA A 143 9.06 -6.69 -0.35
N ILE A 144 8.00 -6.33 0.38
CA ILE A 144 7.86 -6.57 1.82
C ILE A 144 7.89 -8.08 2.10
N GLU A 145 7.07 -8.86 1.41
CA GLU A 145 7.01 -10.31 1.63
C GLU A 145 8.35 -10.98 1.30
N ARG A 146 9.00 -10.56 0.21
CA ARG A 146 10.33 -11.06 -0.17
C ARG A 146 11.39 -10.73 0.88
N HIS A 147 11.46 -9.47 1.32
CA HIS A 147 12.47 -9.01 2.27
C HIS A 147 12.29 -9.65 3.65
N LEU A 148 11.06 -9.68 4.17
CA LEU A 148 10.80 -10.16 5.52
C LEU A 148 10.73 -11.69 5.62
N LEU A 149 10.20 -12.37 4.60
CA LEU A 149 9.98 -13.83 4.67
C LEU A 149 10.91 -14.64 3.76
N GLY A 150 11.74 -13.99 2.94
CA GLY A 150 12.61 -14.68 1.97
C GLY A 150 11.84 -15.41 0.88
N SER A 151 10.58 -15.02 0.63
CA SER A 151 9.69 -15.73 -0.30
C SER A 151 10.19 -15.61 -1.74
N LYS A 152 10.34 -16.75 -2.43
CA LYS A 152 10.70 -16.79 -3.86
C LYS A 152 9.57 -16.33 -4.76
N ASN A 153 8.33 -16.68 -4.41
CA ASN A 153 7.13 -16.33 -5.16
C ASN A 153 6.21 -15.51 -4.26
N PHE A 154 5.55 -14.52 -4.86
CA PHE A 154 4.57 -13.70 -4.16
C PHE A 154 3.31 -14.50 -3.85
N LYS A 155 2.81 -14.45 -2.61
CA LYS A 155 1.62 -15.22 -2.20
C LYS A 155 0.40 -14.96 -3.08
N TYR A 156 0.23 -13.73 -3.58
CA TYR A 156 -0.95 -13.34 -4.37
C TYR A 156 -0.71 -13.35 -5.88
N GLU A 157 0.34 -14.01 -6.37
CA GLU A 157 0.65 -14.09 -7.81
C GLU A 157 -0.55 -14.57 -8.64
N ARG A 158 -1.32 -15.55 -8.15
CA ARG A 158 -2.54 -16.04 -8.83
C ARG A 158 -3.63 -14.97 -8.96
N VAL A 159 -3.79 -14.12 -7.94
CA VAL A 159 -4.75 -13.02 -7.93
C VAL A 159 -4.32 -11.96 -8.95
N LEU A 160 -3.04 -11.60 -8.95
CA LEU A 160 -2.47 -10.64 -9.90
C LEU A 160 -2.55 -11.13 -11.35
N LYS A 161 -2.38 -12.44 -11.59
CA LYS A 161 -2.59 -13.03 -12.93
C LYS A 161 -4.03 -12.94 -13.41
N LYS A 162 -4.99 -13.08 -12.50
CA LYS A 162 -6.43 -13.00 -12.83
C LYS A 162 -6.90 -11.56 -13.03
N TYR A 163 -6.37 -10.63 -12.25
CA TYR A 163 -6.71 -9.21 -12.32
C TYR A 163 -5.43 -8.41 -12.55
N PRO A 164 -4.88 -8.37 -13.76
CA PRO A 164 -3.59 -7.73 -14.01
C PRO A 164 -3.68 -6.21 -13.79
N LEU A 165 -2.68 -5.65 -13.12
CA LEU A 165 -2.50 -4.21 -13.08
C LEU A 165 -1.93 -3.71 -14.43
N PRO A 166 -2.44 -2.60 -14.96
CA PRO A 166 -1.73 -1.89 -16.01
C PRO A 166 -0.37 -1.40 -15.47
N SER A 167 0.62 -1.31 -16.35
CA SER A 167 1.89 -0.65 -16.04
C SER A 167 1.62 0.78 -15.56
N GLY A 168 2.22 1.15 -14.43
CA GLY A 168 2.03 2.45 -13.80
C GLY A 168 3.36 3.08 -13.42
N GLN A 169 3.29 4.35 -13.00
CA GLN A 169 4.41 5.07 -12.40
C GLN A 169 4.47 4.81 -10.89
N TRP A 170 5.64 5.01 -10.30
CA TRP A 170 5.80 4.96 -8.86
C TRP A 170 5.10 6.14 -8.19
N PHE A 171 4.57 5.94 -6.98
CA PHE A 171 3.87 7.02 -6.29
C PHE A 171 4.79 8.20 -5.96
N SER A 172 6.08 7.95 -5.74
CA SER A 172 7.10 8.99 -5.52
C SER A 172 7.31 9.92 -6.73
N GLU A 173 6.94 9.47 -7.94
CA GLU A 173 7.10 10.21 -9.20
C GLU A 173 5.88 11.09 -9.52
N VAL A 174 4.77 10.90 -8.80
CA VAL A 174 3.53 11.65 -9.06
C VAL A 174 3.65 13.08 -8.53
N LYS A 175 3.26 14.05 -9.36
CA LYS A 175 3.15 15.45 -8.94
C LYS A 175 2.04 15.61 -7.90
N LEU A 176 2.42 15.92 -6.67
CA LEU A 176 1.48 16.19 -5.58
C LEU A 176 0.92 17.60 -5.74
N ILE A 177 -0.41 17.72 -5.71
CA ILE A 177 -1.08 19.02 -5.63
C ILE A 177 -1.26 19.35 -4.14
N ASP A 178 -0.61 20.42 -3.70
CA ASP A 178 -0.85 21.05 -2.41
C ASP A 178 -1.75 22.28 -2.61
N ALA A 179 -2.93 22.25 -2.00
CA ALA A 179 -3.93 23.33 -2.10
C ALA A 179 -3.48 24.68 -1.49
N LYS A 180 -2.24 24.82 -1.04
CA LYS A 180 -1.69 26.07 -0.49
C LYS A 180 -1.16 27.06 -1.55
N ARG A 181 -1.28 26.78 -2.85
CA ARG A 181 -0.91 27.70 -3.93
C ARG A 181 -2.12 28.19 -4.74
N GLY A 182 -3.06 28.83 -4.06
CA GLY A 182 -4.21 29.39 -4.75
C GLY A 182 -5.20 30.11 -3.85
N ILE A 183 -4.73 31.12 -3.10
CA ILE A 183 -5.39 32.42 -2.87
C ILE A 183 -4.27 33.45 -2.71
#